data_AF-A0AAV6L8X3-F1
#
_entry.id   AF-A0AAV6L8X3-F1
#
_cell.length_a   1.000
_cell.length_b   1.000
_cell.length_c   1.000
_cell.angle_alpha   90.00
_cell.angle_beta   90.00
_cell.angle_gamma   90.00
#
_symmetry.space_group_name_H-M   'P 1'
#
loop_
_entity.id
_entity.type
_entity.pdbx_description
1 polymer ?
#
loop_
_entity_poly.entity_id
_entity_poly.type
_entity_poly.pdbx_seq_one_letter_code
_entity_poly.pdbx_strand_id
1 'polypeptide(L)'
;MAYYTNMSHDQQLMVLGFYESIDTNGDGKVSVQEYLDFLKQKGYNRYVPPNLFKLLDKNNDGTLDFEECVTFFYMVAGHRLVICDGCRSYLWGLHFLCVECHSADFQ
;
A
#
# COMPACT_ATOMS: atom_id res chain seq x y z
N MET A 1 -0.95 -9.47 10.94
CA MET A 1 -1.61 -9.55 12.26
C MET A 1 -1.02 -8.67 13.39
N ALA A 2 0.25 -8.77 13.81
CA ALA A 2 0.72 -8.05 15.01
C ALA A 2 0.66 -6.51 14.92
N TYR A 3 0.74 -5.92 13.73
CA TYR A 3 0.71 -4.46 13.57
C TYR A 3 -0.68 -3.87 13.84
N TYR A 4 -1.74 -4.42 13.23
CA TYR A 4 -3.12 -3.95 13.40
C TYR A 4 -3.61 -4.08 14.84
N THR A 5 -3.24 -5.16 15.51
CA THR A 5 -3.59 -5.39 16.93
C THR A 5 -2.83 -4.50 17.90
N ASN A 6 -1.72 -3.89 17.47
CA ASN A 6 -0.93 -2.95 18.28
C ASN A 6 -1.21 -1.48 17.97
N MET A 7 -2.15 -1.19 17.05
CA MET A 7 -2.59 0.15 16.71
C MET A 7 -3.57 0.69 17.75
N SER A 8 -3.55 2.01 17.95
CA SER A 8 -4.58 2.70 18.74
C SER A 8 -5.95 2.60 18.06
N HIS A 9 -7.03 2.64 18.84
CA HIS A 9 -8.41 2.60 18.35
C HIS A 9 -8.65 3.63 17.22
N ASP A 10 -8.11 4.83 17.36
CA ASP A 10 -8.24 5.91 16.37
C ASP A 10 -7.61 5.54 15.01
N GLN A 11 -6.43 4.89 15.03
CA GLN A 11 -5.76 4.43 13.82
C GLN A 11 -6.55 3.32 13.12
N GLN A 12 -7.13 2.40 13.91
CA GLN A 12 -7.97 1.33 13.37
C GLN A 12 -9.22 1.92 12.69
N LEU A 13 -9.85 2.93 13.30
CA LEU A 13 -11.01 3.62 12.71
C LEU A 13 -10.64 4.36 11.42
N MET A 14 -9.48 5.02 11.34
CA MET A 14 -9.03 5.66 10.11
C MET A 14 -8.79 4.65 8.98
N VAL A 15 -8.19 3.51 9.29
CA VAL A 15 -7.95 2.44 8.32
C VAL A 15 -9.28 1.84 7.84
N LEU A 16 -10.21 1.58 8.75
CA LEU A 16 -11.55 1.07 8.42
C LEU A 16 -12.31 2.05 7.53
N GLY A 17 -12.37 3.33 7.89
CA GLY A 17 -13.05 4.34 7.08
C GLY A 17 -12.38 4.54 5.71
N PHE A 18 -11.07 4.39 5.62
CA PHE A 18 -10.36 4.39 4.33
C PHE A 18 -10.70 3.17 3.50
N TYR A 19 -10.75 1.99 4.12
CA TYR A 19 -11.12 0.73 3.47
C TYR A 19 -12.53 0.81 2.89
N GLU A 20 -13.51 1.21 3.69
CA GLU A 20 -14.90 1.40 3.27
C GLU A 20 -15.05 2.48 2.19
N SER A 21 -14.11 3.43 2.10
CA SER A 21 -14.13 4.44 1.04
C SER A 21 -13.63 3.94 -0.32
N ILE A 22 -12.90 2.83 -0.33
CA ILE A 22 -12.36 2.20 -1.55
C ILE A 22 -13.24 1.03 -1.98
N ASP A 23 -13.56 0.14 -1.03
CA ASP A 23 -14.45 -0.99 -1.23
C ASP A 23 -15.87 -0.48 -1.50
N THR A 24 -16.17 -0.26 -2.78
CA THR A 24 -17.41 0.40 -3.21
C THR A 24 -18.54 -0.62 -3.33
N ASN A 25 -18.19 -1.88 -3.58
CA ASN A 25 -19.12 -2.98 -3.74
C ASN A 25 -19.45 -3.69 -2.41
N GLY A 26 -18.65 -3.48 -1.35
CA GLY A 26 -18.84 -4.03 -0.02
C GLY A 26 -18.59 -5.53 0.08
N ASP A 27 -17.79 -6.10 -0.82
CA ASP A 27 -17.45 -7.53 -0.84
C ASP A 27 -16.34 -7.88 0.17
N GLY A 28 -15.82 -6.88 0.86
CA GLY A 28 -14.77 -7.04 1.85
C GLY A 28 -13.41 -7.27 1.22
N LYS A 29 -13.22 -6.89 -0.05
CA LYS A 29 -11.96 -6.82 -0.79
C LYS A 29 -11.94 -5.58 -1.68
N VAL A 30 -10.76 -5.21 -2.16
CA VAL A 30 -10.63 -4.12 -3.13
C VAL A 30 -10.15 -4.66 -4.46
N SER A 31 -10.99 -4.55 -5.48
CA SER A 31 -10.63 -4.93 -6.83
C SER A 31 -9.66 -3.93 -7.47
N VAL A 32 -8.89 -4.36 -8.48
CA VAL A 32 -8.05 -3.46 -9.30
C VAL A 32 -8.84 -2.26 -9.82
N GLN A 33 -10.09 -2.48 -10.23
CA GLN A 33 -10.96 -1.44 -10.76
C GLN A 33 -11.29 -0.39 -9.70
N GLU A 34 -11.72 -0.81 -8.50
CA GLU A 34 -12.04 0.07 -7.38
C GLU A 34 -10.82 0.86 -6.92
N TYR A 35 -9.66 0.21 -6.88
CA TYR A 35 -8.39 0.86 -6.61
C TYR A 35 -8.08 1.97 -7.63
N LEU A 36 -8.19 1.69 -8.93
CA LEU A 36 -7.92 2.67 -9.99
C LEU A 36 -8.90 3.84 -9.96
N ASP A 37 -10.18 3.55 -9.74
CA ASP A 37 -11.22 4.57 -9.61
C ASP A 37 -10.98 5.45 -8.38
N PHE A 38 -10.58 4.86 -7.25
CA PHE A 38 -10.19 5.62 -6.06
C PHE A 38 -8.98 6.53 -6.31
N LEU A 39 -7.92 6.02 -6.95
CA LEU A 39 -6.74 6.82 -7.30
C LEU A 39 -7.11 7.99 -8.21
N LYS A 40 -8.04 7.78 -9.14
CA LYS A 40 -8.52 8.80 -10.05
C LYS A 40 -9.38 9.84 -9.31
N GLN A 41 -10.27 9.40 -8.43
CA GLN A 41 -11.16 10.26 -7.66
C GLN A 41 -10.41 11.14 -6.66
N LYS A 42 -9.40 10.57 -5.97
CA LYS A 42 -8.56 11.31 -5.02
C LYS A 42 -7.40 12.06 -5.67
N GLY A 43 -7.17 11.87 -6.98
CA GLY A 43 -6.05 12.50 -7.71
C GLY A 43 -4.68 11.88 -7.43
N TYR A 44 -4.63 10.73 -6.76
CA TYR A 44 -3.39 10.00 -6.46
C TYR A 44 -2.77 9.31 -7.68
N ASN A 45 -3.48 9.21 -8.80
CA ASN A 45 -2.96 8.61 -10.05
C ASN A 45 -1.64 9.23 -10.55
N ARG A 46 -1.29 10.46 -10.13
CA ARG A 46 0.00 11.09 -10.46
C ARG A 46 1.17 10.66 -9.55
N TYR A 47 0.87 10.22 -8.33
CA TYR A 47 1.85 9.91 -7.29
C TYR A 47 1.97 8.41 -7.04
N VAL A 48 0.88 7.68 -7.29
CA VAL A 48 0.79 6.26 -7.08
C VAL A 48 1.01 5.55 -8.41
N PRO A 49 2.14 4.86 -8.59
CA PRO A 49 2.42 4.10 -9.80
C PRO A 49 1.51 2.88 -9.94
N PRO A 50 1.19 2.45 -11.17
CA PRO A 50 0.31 1.30 -11.43
C PRO A 50 0.90 -0.03 -10.91
N ASN A 51 2.23 -0.10 -10.76
CA ASN A 51 2.90 -1.27 -10.20
C ASN A 51 2.74 -1.40 -8.68
N LEU A 52 2.23 -0.36 -8.00
CA LEU A 52 1.99 -0.42 -6.55
C LEU A 52 0.90 -1.45 -6.21
N PHE A 53 -0.13 -1.60 -7.06
CA PHE A 53 -1.17 -2.60 -6.84
C PHE A 53 -0.58 -3.99 -6.72
N LYS A 54 0.25 -4.41 -7.68
CA LYS A 54 0.93 -5.72 -7.66
C LYS A 54 1.88 -5.91 -6.48
N LEU A 55 2.37 -4.82 -5.90
CA LEU A 55 3.22 -4.89 -4.72
C LEU A 55 2.38 -5.09 -3.45
N LEU A 56 1.21 -4.46 -3.40
CA LEU A 56 0.27 -4.58 -2.30
C LEU A 56 -0.40 -5.97 -2.30
N ASP A 57 -0.74 -6.46 -3.49
CA ASP A 57 -1.28 -7.80 -3.76
C ASP A 57 -0.18 -8.86 -3.59
N LYS A 58 0.06 -9.24 -2.33
CA LYS A 58 1.08 -10.22 -1.96
C LYS A 58 0.63 -11.63 -2.28
N ASN A 59 -0.64 -11.89 -2.06
CA ASN A 59 -1.23 -13.20 -2.33
C ASN A 59 -1.41 -13.44 -3.84
N ASN A 60 -1.27 -12.39 -4.68
CA ASN A 60 -1.43 -12.39 -6.12
C ASN A 60 -2.82 -12.91 -6.55
N ASP A 61 -3.84 -12.65 -5.75
CA ASP A 61 -5.23 -13.04 -6.02
C ASP A 61 -5.95 -12.01 -6.92
N GLY A 62 -5.28 -10.89 -7.25
CA GLY A 62 -5.82 -9.83 -8.10
C GLY A 62 -6.77 -8.89 -7.37
N THR A 63 -6.88 -9.02 -6.04
CA THR A 63 -7.64 -8.15 -5.15
C THR A 63 -6.76 -7.75 -3.96
N LEU A 64 -7.12 -6.68 -3.26
CA LEU A 64 -6.46 -6.33 -2.00
C LEU A 64 -7.38 -6.71 -0.85
N ASP A 65 -6.89 -7.59 0.01
CA ASP A 65 -7.57 -7.88 1.26
C ASP A 65 -7.38 -6.76 2.30
N PHE A 66 -8.05 -6.89 3.44
CA PHE A 66 -7.98 -5.89 4.51
C PHE A 66 -6.54 -5.63 4.99
N GLU A 67 -5.69 -6.66 5.12
CA GLU A 67 -4.31 -6.48 5.58
C GLU A 67 -3.45 -5.76 4.53
N GLU A 68 -3.68 -6.06 3.25
CA GLU A 68 -3.02 -5.40 2.12
C GLU A 68 -3.47 -3.93 2.00
N CYS A 69 -4.75 -3.64 2.27
CA CYS A 69 -5.27 -2.28 2.31
C CYS A 69 -4.79 -1.46 3.51
N VAL A 70 -4.61 -2.08 4.68
CA VAL A 70 -3.95 -1.43 5.83
C VAL A 70 -2.57 -0.96 5.40
N THR A 71 -1.81 -1.83 4.71
CA THR A 71 -0.48 -1.51 4.19
C THR A 71 -0.54 -0.33 3.20
N PHE A 72 -1.53 -0.34 2.30
CA PHE A 72 -1.77 0.77 1.38
C PHE A 72 -2.03 2.08 2.12
N PHE A 73 -2.93 2.10 3.10
CA PHE A 73 -3.23 3.28 3.92
C PHE A 73 -1.96 3.89 4.53
N TYR A 74 -1.07 3.07 5.10
CA TYR A 74 0.20 3.56 5.63
C TYR A 74 1.12 4.19 4.58
N MET A 75 1.11 3.67 3.35
CA MET A 75 1.91 4.22 2.26
C MET A 75 1.39 5.58 1.78
N VAL A 76 0.07 5.72 1.61
CA VAL A 76 -0.53 6.96 1.08
C VAL A 76 -0.75 8.02 2.16
N ALA A 77 -1.36 7.66 3.29
CA ALA A 77 -1.67 8.59 4.37
C ALA A 77 -0.42 9.00 5.17
N GLY A 78 0.56 8.09 5.28
CA GLY A 78 1.83 8.36 5.96
C GLY A 78 2.87 9.09 5.13
N HIS A 79 2.59 9.44 3.86
CA HIS A 79 3.54 10.05 2.92
C HIS A 79 4.89 9.29 2.81
N ARG A 80 4.84 7.96 2.92
CA ARG A 80 6.05 7.12 3.05
C ARG A 80 6.38 6.31 1.80
N LEU A 81 5.87 6.73 0.65
CA LEU A 81 6.21 6.17 -0.66
C LEU A 81 7.64 6.58 -1.04
N VAL A 82 8.62 5.80 -0.60
CA VAL A 82 10.02 5.95 -1.02
C VAL A 82 10.32 4.90 -2.07
N ILE A 83 10.66 5.35 -3.27
CA ILE A 83 11.09 4.50 -4.38
C ILE A 83 12.61 4.52 -4.40
N CYS A 84 13.25 3.36 -4.57
CA CYS A 84 14.69 3.33 -4.75
C CYS A 84 15.08 3.87 -6.12
N ASP A 85 16.09 4.75 -6.15
CA ASP A 85 16.63 5.33 -7.39
C ASP A 85 17.30 4.29 -8.31
N GLY A 86 17.88 3.23 -7.73
CA GLY A 86 18.56 2.16 -8.49
C GLY A 86 17.63 1.05 -8.96
N CYS A 87 17.02 0.32 -8.00
CA CYS A 87 16.18 -0.85 -8.29
C CYS A 87 14.77 -0.47 -8.78
N ARG A 88 14.32 0.78 -8.56
CA ARG A 88 12.92 1.22 -8.69
C ARG A 88 11.91 0.41 -7.86
N SER A 89 12.40 -0.48 -6.99
CA SER A 89 11.60 -1.18 -5.98
C SER A 89 11.19 -0.20 -4.87
N TYR A 90 10.03 -0.44 -4.28
CA TYR A 90 9.51 0.36 -3.18
C TYR A 90 10.20 -0.06 -1.88
N LEU A 91 10.70 0.92 -1.11
CA LEU A 91 11.30 0.67 0.19
C LEU A 91 10.19 0.47 1.21
N TRP A 92 9.90 -0.79 1.54
CA TRP A 92 8.95 -1.08 2.61
C TRP A 92 9.66 -1.04 3.96
N GLY A 93 9.23 -0.12 4.83
CA GLY A 93 9.72 0.01 6.21
C GLY A 93 10.54 1.27 6.48
N LEU A 94 10.92 1.46 7.74
CA LEU A 94 11.86 2.50 8.24
C LEU A 94 13.29 2.37 7.66
N HIS A 95 13.49 1.51 6.67
CA HIS A 95 14.79 1.27 6.07
C HIS A 95 15.02 2.32 4.99
N PHE A 96 15.93 3.24 5.28
CA PHE A 96 16.34 4.33 4.40
C PHE A 96 17.11 3.85 3.13
N LEU A 97 17.18 2.53 2.85
CA LEU A 97 18.02 1.92 1.80
C LEU A 97 17.34 0.69 1.15
N CYS A 98 17.44 0.51 -0.18
CA CYS A 98 16.97 -0.69 -0.92
C CYS A 98 17.83 -1.88 -0.51
N VAL A 99 17.24 -2.86 0.19
CA VAL A 99 17.92 -4.11 0.56
C VAL A 99 18.47 -4.83 -0.68
N GLU A 100 17.77 -4.75 -1.81
CA GLU A 100 18.25 -5.32 -3.08
C GLU A 100 19.45 -4.56 -3.66
N CYS A 101 19.48 -3.21 -3.62
CA CYS A 101 20.64 -2.43 -4.08
C CYS A 101 21.82 -2.50 -3.11
N HIS A 102 21.58 -2.56 -1.80
CA HIS A 102 22.64 -2.68 -0.80
C HIS A 102 23.36 -4.05 -0.89
N SER A 103 22.70 -5.07 -1.45
CA SER A 103 23.32 -6.38 -1.67
C SER A 103 24.21 -6.43 -2.92
N ALA A 104 24.23 -5.37 -3.75
CA ALA A 104 24.91 -5.34 -5.04
C ALA A 104 26.23 -4.54 -5.04
N ASP A 105 26.63 -3.92 -3.93
CA ASP A 105 27.84 -3.07 -3.84
C ASP A 105 28.96 -3.68 -2.96
N PHE A 106 28.87 -4.98 -2.64
CA PHE A 106 29.96 -5.70 -1.98
C PHE A 106 30.45 -6.86 -2.87
N GLN A 107 31.09 -6.51 -3.99
CA GLN A 107 32.15 -7.35 -4.56
C GLN A 107 33.17 -6.54 -5.35
#